data_AF-A0A5C9ES95-F1
#
_entry.id   AF-A0A5C9ES95-F1
#
_cell.length_a   1.000
_cell.length_b   1.000
_cell.length_c   1.000
_cell.angle_alpha   90.00
_cell.angle_beta   90.00
_cell.angle_gamma   90.00
#
_symmetry.space_group_name_H-M   'P 1'
#
loop_
_entity.id
_entity.type
_entity.pdbx_description
1 polymer ?
#
loop_
_entity_poly.entity_id
_entity_poly.type
_entity_poly.pdbx_seq_one_letter_code
_entity_poly.pdbx_strand_id
1 'polypeptide(L)'
;MYLTKEEEAILNGEQGNIKAKAMRILVTLGDIFNAEDLIPIESAQIAGVSYKTIGDAGLEFLEDWADAQVVVESRMNPAGMDLQHWKEMGISKVFAEKQLRIIKALTSMGVKESCSCTPYHAGLIPRIGTHIAWSESSAVIYANSILGAMTNREGGPSALSAALLGKTPNYGLHVKDNRQSELLFTIDFNLSDLDFSLLGYYIGTIAKNKISAIKGISQATKIQLKAFGAGAAAGGGVPMFMMEGITPEYILREDYEEISVDYNELRKIQNQFTTCHQPDIISFGCPHCSYEEILAIINDIHTDQQIWICTSREVKEKLPEIPQNIKIYCDTCMVVAPVEEMNIKCIATDSTKCAHYSQNLSNINTLLKSREELIS
;
A
#
# COMPACT_ATOMS: atom_id res chain seq x y z
N MET A 1 -1.07 -29.10 3.44
CA MET A 1 -0.40 -28.43 4.58
C MET A 1 -0.57 -29.24 5.87
N TYR A 2 0.41 -29.26 6.78
CA TYR A 2 0.32 -29.85 8.12
C TYR A 2 -0.37 -28.88 9.09
N LEU A 3 -1.32 -29.39 9.87
CA LEU A 3 -1.99 -28.66 10.94
C LEU A 3 -1.69 -29.32 12.29
N THR A 4 -1.45 -28.48 13.30
CA THR A 4 -1.44 -28.90 14.69
C THR A 4 -2.86 -29.29 15.15
N LYS A 5 -2.96 -30.08 16.22
CA LYS A 5 -4.27 -30.48 16.78
C LYS A 5 -5.17 -29.29 17.14
N GLU A 6 -4.59 -28.18 17.58
CA GLU A 6 -5.33 -26.96 17.88
C GLU A 6 -5.89 -26.33 16.60
N GLU A 7 -5.11 -26.28 15.53
CA GLU A 7 -5.56 -25.74 14.25
C GLU A 7 -6.62 -26.62 13.58
N GLU A 8 -6.49 -27.95 13.69
CA GLU A 8 -7.53 -28.90 13.27
C GLU A 8 -8.83 -28.69 14.04
N ALA A 9 -8.76 -28.51 15.36
CA ALA A 9 -9.94 -28.23 16.19
C ALA A 9 -10.62 -26.90 15.78
N ILE A 10 -9.84 -25.86 15.48
CA ILE A 10 -10.37 -24.60 14.94
C ILE A 10 -11.05 -24.83 13.58
N LEU A 11 -10.39 -25.56 12.67
CA LEU A 11 -10.92 -25.88 11.34
C LEU A 11 -12.25 -26.63 11.43
N ASN A 12 -12.38 -27.54 12.40
CA ASN A 12 -13.58 -28.33 12.68
C ASN A 12 -14.71 -27.54 13.36
N GLY A 13 -14.48 -26.28 13.74
CA GLY A 13 -15.50 -25.41 14.33
C GLY A 13 -15.57 -25.41 15.85
N GLU A 14 -14.65 -26.06 16.54
CA GLU A 14 -14.66 -26.15 18.01
C GLU A 14 -14.45 -24.79 18.69
N GLN A 15 -13.84 -23.83 18.00
CA GLN A 15 -13.68 -22.43 18.46
C GLN A 15 -14.62 -21.43 17.76
N GLY A 16 -15.72 -21.92 17.18
CA GLY A 16 -16.75 -21.08 16.57
C GLY A 16 -16.60 -20.89 15.06
N ASN A 17 -17.73 -20.53 14.43
CA ASN A 17 -17.89 -20.54 12.98
C ASN A 17 -16.98 -19.55 12.24
N ILE A 18 -16.75 -18.35 12.81
CA ILE A 18 -15.92 -17.32 12.16
C ILE A 18 -14.46 -17.78 12.11
N LYS A 19 -13.90 -18.26 13.23
CA LYS A 19 -12.53 -18.81 13.25
C LYS A 19 -12.37 -20.02 12.32
N ALA A 20 -13.39 -20.89 12.22
CA ALA A 20 -13.36 -21.99 11.27
C ALA A 20 -13.37 -21.53 9.80
N LYS A 21 -14.14 -20.47 9.47
CA LYS A 21 -14.10 -19.85 8.14
C LYS A 21 -12.72 -19.21 7.87
N ALA A 22 -12.16 -18.47 8.83
CA ALA A 22 -10.82 -17.91 8.73
C ALA A 22 -9.76 -19.00 8.49
N MET A 23 -9.82 -20.09 9.25
CA MET A 23 -8.89 -21.22 9.11
C MET A 23 -9.03 -21.87 7.74
N ARG A 24 -10.26 -22.09 7.24
CA ARG A 24 -10.48 -22.59 5.88
C ARG A 24 -9.84 -21.69 4.81
N ILE A 25 -9.92 -20.37 4.94
CA ILE A 25 -9.28 -19.43 4.00
C ILE A 25 -7.76 -19.65 4.01
N LEU A 26 -7.13 -19.66 5.19
CA LEU A 26 -5.68 -19.84 5.29
C LEU A 26 -5.24 -21.23 4.82
N VAL A 27 -5.95 -22.29 5.19
CA VAL A 27 -5.65 -23.66 4.74
C VAL A 27 -5.75 -23.77 3.23
N THR A 28 -6.81 -23.20 2.63
CA THR A 28 -6.98 -23.22 1.17
C THR A 28 -5.83 -22.50 0.47
N LEU A 29 -5.41 -21.34 0.99
CA LEU A 29 -4.24 -20.62 0.46
C LEU A 29 -2.95 -21.43 0.63
N GLY A 30 -2.77 -22.05 1.79
CA GLY A 30 -1.66 -22.94 2.07
C GLY A 30 -1.59 -24.11 1.07
N ASP A 31 -2.72 -24.74 0.77
CA ASP A 31 -2.77 -25.84 -0.20
C ASP A 31 -2.53 -25.34 -1.63
N ILE A 32 -3.05 -24.17 -2.03
CA ILE A 32 -2.80 -23.57 -3.36
C ILE A 32 -1.31 -23.29 -3.58
N PHE A 33 -0.63 -22.78 -2.55
CA PHE A 33 0.78 -22.38 -2.63
C PHE A 33 1.75 -23.43 -2.07
N ASN A 34 1.28 -24.64 -1.76
CA ASN A 34 2.05 -25.74 -1.19
C ASN A 34 2.81 -25.35 0.09
N ALA A 35 2.18 -24.57 0.97
CA ALA A 35 2.71 -24.27 2.29
C ALA A 35 2.83 -25.57 3.12
N GLU A 36 3.95 -25.72 3.82
CA GLU A 36 4.18 -26.88 4.68
C GLU A 36 3.32 -26.79 5.94
N ASP A 37 3.24 -25.61 6.56
CA ASP A 37 2.56 -25.36 7.83
C ASP A 37 2.02 -23.91 7.92
N LEU A 38 1.40 -23.60 9.05
CA LEU A 38 1.06 -22.23 9.45
C LEU A 38 2.13 -21.70 10.42
N ILE A 39 2.56 -20.45 10.21
CA ILE A 39 3.54 -19.76 11.05
C ILE A 39 2.89 -18.58 11.80
N PRO A 40 3.36 -18.26 13.02
CA PRO A 40 2.87 -17.11 13.76
C PRO A 40 3.25 -15.79 13.08
N ILE A 41 2.40 -14.77 13.24
CA ILE A 41 2.65 -13.40 12.77
C ILE A 41 2.65 -12.41 13.95
N GLU A 42 3.40 -11.32 13.85
CA GLU A 42 3.40 -10.26 14.88
C GLU A 42 2.33 -9.19 14.65
N SER A 43 1.94 -8.95 13.41
CA SER A 43 0.92 -7.94 13.07
C SER A 43 0.23 -8.24 11.75
N ALA A 44 -0.95 -7.64 11.57
CA ALA A 44 -1.69 -7.66 10.33
C ALA A 44 -2.06 -6.25 9.85
N GLN A 45 -2.18 -6.09 8.55
CA GLN A 45 -2.75 -4.89 7.94
C GLN A 45 -3.84 -5.32 6.96
N ILE A 46 -5.06 -4.83 7.20
CA ILE A 46 -6.27 -5.24 6.48
C ILE A 46 -6.60 -4.20 5.40
N ALA A 47 -6.59 -4.64 4.14
CA ALA A 47 -7.00 -3.90 2.95
C ALA A 47 -8.49 -4.12 2.65
N GLY A 48 -8.99 -3.43 1.61
CA GLY A 48 -10.41 -3.47 1.28
C GLY A 48 -11.26 -2.77 2.34
N VAL A 49 -10.84 -1.56 2.74
CA VAL A 49 -11.56 -0.75 3.75
C VAL A 49 -12.48 0.27 3.07
N SER A 50 -12.15 0.72 1.87
CA SER A 50 -12.99 1.68 1.15
C SER A 50 -14.26 1.02 0.62
N TYR A 51 -15.41 1.61 0.94
CA TYR A 51 -16.71 1.18 0.41
C TYR A 51 -16.74 1.19 -1.12
N LYS A 52 -16.04 2.14 -1.77
CA LYS A 52 -15.86 2.17 -3.23
C LYS A 52 -15.30 0.84 -3.77
N THR A 53 -14.35 0.25 -3.04
CA THR A 53 -13.63 -0.94 -3.50
C THR A 53 -14.32 -2.25 -3.15
N ILE A 54 -15.05 -2.31 -2.04
CA ILE A 54 -15.62 -3.57 -1.54
C ILE A 54 -17.14 -3.66 -1.69
N GLY A 55 -17.82 -2.54 -1.86
CA GLY A 55 -19.27 -2.43 -2.01
C GLY A 55 -20.06 -3.06 -0.85
N ASP A 56 -21.34 -3.35 -1.11
CA ASP A 56 -22.24 -3.97 -0.14
C ASP A 56 -21.77 -5.36 0.28
N ALA A 57 -21.27 -6.17 -0.66
CA ALA A 57 -20.82 -7.54 -0.37
C ALA A 57 -19.66 -7.58 0.62
N GLY A 58 -18.68 -6.67 0.49
CA GLY A 58 -17.58 -6.57 1.44
C GLY A 58 -18.02 -5.98 2.79
N LEU A 59 -18.95 -5.03 2.78
CA LEU A 59 -19.54 -4.51 4.02
C LEU A 59 -20.28 -5.62 4.79
N GLU A 60 -21.16 -6.37 4.13
CA GLU A 60 -21.90 -7.48 4.74
C GLU A 60 -20.95 -8.56 5.27
N PHE A 61 -19.90 -8.90 4.51
CA PHE A 61 -18.87 -9.83 4.96
C PHE A 61 -18.19 -9.37 6.26
N LEU A 62 -17.85 -8.09 6.38
CA LEU A 62 -17.21 -7.56 7.58
C LEU A 62 -18.17 -7.49 8.77
N GLU A 63 -19.43 -7.13 8.54
CA GLU A 63 -20.47 -7.12 9.59
C GLU A 63 -20.77 -8.53 10.11
N ASP A 64 -20.80 -9.53 9.23
CA ASP A 64 -20.96 -10.96 9.60
C ASP A 64 -19.82 -11.47 10.50
N TRP A 65 -18.65 -10.82 10.46
CA TRP A 65 -17.46 -11.21 11.21
C TRP A 65 -17.22 -10.33 12.44
N ALA A 66 -18.02 -9.28 12.65
CA ALA A 66 -17.80 -8.21 13.63
C ALA A 66 -17.70 -8.67 15.09
N ASP A 67 -18.24 -9.85 15.41
CA ASP A 67 -18.21 -10.48 16.75
C ASP A 67 -16.92 -11.26 17.04
N ALA A 68 -16.08 -11.52 16.04
CA ALA A 68 -14.77 -12.12 16.24
C ALA A 68 -13.77 -11.11 16.80
N GLN A 69 -12.66 -11.57 17.37
CA GLN A 69 -11.62 -10.70 17.92
C GLN A 69 -10.27 -11.05 17.31
N VAL A 70 -9.54 -10.04 16.84
CA VAL A 70 -8.15 -10.21 16.39
C VAL A 70 -7.26 -10.53 17.58
N VAL A 71 -6.21 -11.32 17.35
CA VAL A 71 -5.29 -11.79 18.40
C VAL A 71 -3.88 -11.20 18.27
N VAL A 72 -3.63 -10.40 17.23
CA VAL A 72 -2.38 -9.68 16.98
C VAL A 72 -2.66 -8.20 16.66
N GLU A 73 -1.66 -7.32 16.80
CA GLU A 73 -1.83 -5.91 16.45
C GLU A 73 -2.27 -5.80 14.98
N SER A 74 -3.45 -5.23 14.78
CA SER A 74 -4.09 -5.16 13.47
C SER A 74 -4.40 -3.71 13.11
N ARG A 75 -4.01 -3.31 11.91
CA ARG A 75 -4.26 -1.97 11.35
C ARG A 75 -5.09 -2.08 10.08
N MET A 76 -5.68 -0.97 9.66
CA MET A 76 -6.56 -0.92 8.50
C MET A 76 -6.04 0.09 7.47
N ASN A 77 -6.24 -0.25 6.21
CA ASN A 77 -5.96 0.64 5.09
C ASN A 77 -6.85 1.89 5.09
N PRO A 78 -6.54 2.89 4.23
CA PRO A 78 -7.36 4.07 4.10
C PRO A 78 -8.81 3.72 3.73
N ALA A 79 -9.73 4.40 4.38
CA ALA A 79 -11.14 4.44 4.04
C ALA A 79 -11.37 5.23 2.75
N GLY A 80 -12.57 5.14 2.18
CA GLY A 80 -12.94 5.91 0.99
C GLY A 80 -13.21 7.40 1.26
N MET A 81 -12.99 7.89 2.47
CA MET A 81 -13.20 9.28 2.87
C MET A 81 -12.45 9.61 4.16
N ASP A 82 -12.20 10.89 4.40
CA ASP A 82 -11.77 11.34 5.72
C ASP A 82 -12.93 11.17 6.71
N LEU A 83 -12.73 10.44 7.82
CA LEU A 83 -13.86 10.04 8.67
C LEU A 83 -14.49 11.23 9.40
N GLN A 84 -13.75 12.33 9.56
CA GLN A 84 -14.22 13.56 10.21
C GLN A 84 -14.63 14.63 9.19
N HIS A 85 -13.89 14.74 8.09
CA HIS A 85 -14.02 15.83 7.11
C HIS A 85 -14.67 15.41 5.78
N TRP A 86 -15.34 14.24 5.71
CA TRP A 86 -15.98 13.74 4.49
C TRP A 86 -16.98 14.71 3.84
N LYS A 87 -17.68 15.54 4.64
CA LYS A 87 -18.60 16.55 4.10
C LYS A 87 -17.86 17.64 3.32
N GLU A 88 -16.72 18.08 3.85
CA GLU A 88 -15.86 19.08 3.20
C GLU A 88 -15.23 18.51 1.93
N MET A 89 -14.92 17.21 1.93
CA MET A 89 -14.50 16.49 0.72
C MET A 89 -15.60 16.38 -0.33
N GLY A 90 -16.88 16.67 -0.01
CA GLY A 90 -18.00 16.50 -0.94
C GLY A 90 -18.51 15.05 -1.05
N ILE A 91 -18.22 14.20 -0.08
CA ILE A 91 -18.68 12.80 -0.07
C ILE A 91 -20.19 12.76 0.22
N SER A 92 -20.90 11.90 -0.51
CA SER A 92 -22.33 11.73 -0.32
C SER A 92 -22.64 11.11 1.05
N LYS A 93 -23.77 11.52 1.65
CA LYS A 93 -24.21 10.97 2.95
C LYS A 93 -24.38 9.44 2.91
N VAL A 94 -24.89 8.91 1.80
CA VAL A 94 -25.10 7.46 1.61
C VAL A 94 -23.76 6.70 1.63
N PHE A 95 -22.76 7.22 0.89
CA PHE A 95 -21.42 6.64 0.91
C PHE A 95 -20.83 6.70 2.32
N ALA A 96 -20.95 7.84 3.00
CA ALA A 96 -20.40 8.01 4.33
C ALA A 96 -21.01 7.07 5.37
N GLU A 97 -22.33 6.86 5.35
CA GLU A 97 -23.01 5.93 6.25
C GLU A 97 -22.52 4.48 6.05
N LYS A 98 -22.35 4.05 4.79
CA LYS A 98 -21.82 2.72 4.46
C LYS A 98 -20.36 2.58 4.89
N GLN A 99 -19.54 3.59 4.60
CA GLN A 99 -18.13 3.59 5.00
C GLN A 99 -17.96 3.52 6.52
N LEU A 100 -18.75 4.24 7.30
CA LEU A 100 -18.68 4.21 8.77
C LEU A 100 -19.09 2.84 9.34
N ARG A 101 -19.99 2.10 8.68
CA ARG A 101 -20.33 0.73 9.08
C ARG A 101 -19.14 -0.23 8.91
N ILE A 102 -18.38 -0.10 7.82
CA ILE A 102 -17.13 -0.86 7.62
C ILE A 102 -16.14 -0.57 8.76
N ILE A 103 -15.92 0.70 9.07
CA ILE A 103 -15.00 1.10 10.15
C ILE A 103 -15.47 0.52 11.50
N LYS A 104 -16.78 0.60 11.78
CA LYS A 104 -17.37 0.03 12.99
C LYS A 104 -17.17 -1.49 13.07
N ALA A 105 -17.37 -2.23 11.99
CA ALA A 105 -17.18 -3.68 11.97
C ALA A 105 -15.72 -4.07 12.22
N LEU A 106 -14.76 -3.38 11.59
CA LEU A 106 -13.34 -3.64 11.83
C LEU A 106 -12.92 -3.28 13.26
N THR A 107 -13.35 -2.13 13.78
CA THR A 107 -13.01 -1.69 15.13
C THR A 107 -13.66 -2.55 16.21
N SER A 108 -14.86 -3.09 16.01
CA SER A 108 -15.48 -4.02 16.96
C SER A 108 -14.69 -5.33 17.08
N MET A 109 -13.98 -5.74 16.02
CA MET A 109 -13.07 -6.88 16.05
C MET A 109 -11.72 -6.59 16.74
N GLY A 110 -11.48 -5.36 17.19
CA GLY A 110 -10.22 -4.95 17.82
C GLY A 110 -9.17 -4.40 16.85
N VAL A 111 -9.52 -4.17 15.57
CA VAL A 111 -8.61 -3.51 14.61
C VAL A 111 -8.50 -2.03 14.93
N LYS A 112 -7.28 -1.49 14.98
CA LYS A 112 -7.05 -0.05 15.26
C LYS A 112 -7.53 0.80 14.09
N GLU A 113 -8.35 1.82 14.37
CA GLU A 113 -8.82 2.86 13.44
C GLU A 113 -7.67 3.77 12.97
N SER A 114 -6.77 3.19 12.19
CA SER A 114 -5.51 3.77 11.72
C SER A 114 -5.59 4.33 10.32
N CYS A 115 -6.50 3.80 9.49
CA CYS A 115 -6.88 4.26 8.16
C CYS A 115 -5.71 4.75 7.28
N SER A 116 -4.60 4.00 7.25
CA SER A 116 -3.35 4.44 6.62
C SER A 116 -2.70 3.33 5.80
N CYS A 117 -2.28 3.71 4.59
CA CYS A 117 -1.52 2.83 3.70
C CYS A 117 -0.02 2.77 4.06
N THR A 118 0.42 3.61 5.01
CA THR A 118 1.80 3.66 5.52
C THR A 118 1.81 3.40 7.03
N PRO A 119 1.49 2.17 7.48
CA PRO A 119 1.39 1.85 8.91
C PRO A 119 2.71 2.09 9.66
N TYR A 120 3.85 2.03 8.96
CA TYR A 120 5.17 2.36 9.48
C TYR A 120 5.37 3.85 9.81
N HIS A 121 4.72 4.78 9.10
CA HIS A 121 4.70 6.19 9.50
C HIS A 121 3.83 6.42 10.73
N ALA A 122 2.86 5.54 10.96
CA ALA A 122 1.99 5.52 12.13
C ALA A 122 2.55 4.64 13.29
N GLY A 123 3.82 4.23 13.22
CA GLY A 123 4.52 3.53 14.31
C GLY A 123 4.45 2.00 14.33
N LEU A 124 3.82 1.35 13.34
CA LEU A 124 3.92 -0.12 13.19
C LEU A 124 5.16 -0.48 12.38
N ILE A 125 6.28 -0.65 13.08
CA ILE A 125 7.57 -0.96 12.46
C ILE A 125 7.99 -2.37 12.91
N PRO A 126 7.84 -3.41 12.06
CA PRO A 126 8.31 -4.76 12.36
C PRO A 126 9.83 -4.80 12.49
N ARG A 127 10.33 -5.82 13.22
CA ARG A 127 11.75 -6.15 13.27
C ARG A 127 12.16 -6.91 12.01
N ILE A 128 13.44 -6.85 11.66
CA ILE A 128 13.99 -7.63 10.54
C ILE A 128 13.76 -9.13 10.80
N GLY A 129 13.29 -9.85 9.79
CA GLY A 129 12.99 -11.28 9.84
C GLY A 129 11.66 -11.64 10.50
N THR A 130 10.90 -10.67 11.01
CA THR A 130 9.57 -10.92 11.59
C THR A 130 8.55 -11.24 10.49
N HIS A 131 7.72 -12.24 10.72
CA HIS A 131 6.55 -12.54 9.88
C HIS A 131 5.37 -11.64 10.22
N ILE A 132 4.74 -11.07 9.20
CA ILE A 132 3.54 -10.23 9.28
C ILE A 132 2.56 -10.62 8.18
N ALA A 133 1.29 -10.23 8.30
CA ALA A 133 0.28 -10.44 7.26
C ALA A 133 -0.28 -9.09 6.78
N TRP A 134 0.46 -8.42 5.90
CA TRP A 134 0.06 -7.12 5.36
C TRP A 134 -0.51 -7.26 3.95
N SER A 135 -1.53 -6.45 3.64
CA SER A 135 -2.25 -6.54 2.36
C SER A 135 -2.15 -5.29 1.48
N GLU A 136 -1.72 -4.14 2.03
CA GLU A 136 -1.52 -2.97 1.20
C GLU A 136 -0.27 -3.12 0.34
N SER A 137 -0.47 -3.10 -0.97
CA SER A 137 0.59 -3.30 -1.98
C SER A 137 1.88 -2.51 -1.72
N SER A 138 1.79 -1.21 -1.41
CA SER A 138 2.96 -0.38 -1.13
C SER A 138 3.53 -0.61 0.27
N ALA A 139 2.73 -1.06 1.22
CA ALA A 139 3.22 -1.41 2.56
C ALA A 139 3.94 -2.75 2.58
N VAL A 140 3.45 -3.73 1.81
CA VAL A 140 4.05 -5.06 1.63
C VAL A 140 5.46 -4.94 1.06
N ILE A 141 5.61 -4.26 -0.07
CA ILE A 141 6.93 -4.08 -0.69
C ILE A 141 7.87 -3.27 0.19
N TYR A 142 7.36 -2.28 0.94
CA TYR A 142 8.15 -1.51 1.90
C TYR A 142 8.60 -2.38 3.08
N ALA A 143 7.70 -3.21 3.62
CA ALA A 143 8.01 -4.12 4.71
C ALA A 143 9.09 -5.14 4.32
N ASN A 144 8.95 -5.75 3.14
CA ASN A 144 9.94 -6.72 2.64
C ASN A 144 11.28 -6.06 2.32
N SER A 145 11.28 -4.97 1.56
CA SER A 145 12.51 -4.44 0.94
C SER A 145 13.26 -3.46 1.83
N ILE A 146 12.55 -2.72 2.69
CA ILE A 146 13.12 -1.60 3.45
C ILE A 146 13.19 -1.93 4.95
N LEU A 147 12.17 -2.61 5.48
CA LEU A 147 12.14 -3.02 6.89
C LEU A 147 12.72 -4.43 7.12
N GLY A 148 12.89 -5.22 6.06
CA GLY A 148 13.38 -6.60 6.15
C GLY A 148 12.40 -7.55 6.84
N ALA A 149 11.12 -7.20 6.93
CA ALA A 149 10.08 -8.11 7.41
C ALA A 149 9.71 -9.13 6.33
N MET A 150 8.94 -10.14 6.71
CA MET A 150 8.57 -11.26 5.84
C MET A 150 7.06 -11.34 5.70
N THR A 151 6.55 -11.00 4.52
CA THR A 151 5.11 -11.04 4.21
C THR A 151 4.89 -11.33 2.73
N ASN A 152 3.89 -12.15 2.45
CA ASN A 152 3.30 -12.20 1.12
C ASN A 152 2.41 -10.98 0.89
N ARG A 153 1.94 -10.82 -0.35
CA ARG A 153 0.89 -9.85 -0.68
C ARG A 153 -0.47 -10.44 -0.32
N GLU A 154 -0.89 -10.22 0.92
CA GLU A 154 -2.17 -10.75 1.41
C GLU A 154 -3.37 -10.06 0.74
N GLY A 155 -4.48 -10.80 0.59
CA GLY A 155 -5.77 -10.20 0.31
C GLY A 155 -6.43 -9.65 1.58
N GLY A 156 -7.43 -8.79 1.45
CA GLY A 156 -8.20 -8.28 2.61
C GLY A 156 -8.75 -9.41 3.50
N PRO A 157 -9.47 -10.39 2.94
CA PRO A 157 -9.98 -11.53 3.72
C PRO A 157 -8.89 -12.43 4.34
N SER A 158 -7.75 -12.63 3.65
CA SER A 158 -6.66 -13.46 4.18
C SER A 158 -5.91 -12.75 5.30
N ALA A 159 -5.63 -11.45 5.16
CA ALA A 159 -5.04 -10.64 6.23
C ALA A 159 -5.93 -10.57 7.48
N LEU A 160 -7.26 -10.42 7.31
CA LEU A 160 -8.20 -10.48 8.44
C LEU A 160 -8.23 -11.87 9.07
N SER A 161 -8.23 -12.93 8.26
CA SER A 161 -8.17 -14.31 8.77
C SER A 161 -6.89 -14.57 9.57
N ALA A 162 -5.76 -14.06 9.06
CA ALA A 162 -4.48 -14.14 9.75
C ALA A 162 -4.48 -13.33 11.05
N ALA A 163 -5.12 -12.17 11.09
CA ALA A 163 -5.30 -11.37 12.29
C ALA A 163 -6.12 -12.08 13.39
N LEU A 164 -7.18 -12.79 13.00
CA LEU A 164 -8.06 -13.55 13.91
C LEU A 164 -7.41 -14.81 14.49
N LEU A 165 -6.46 -15.39 13.75
CA LEU A 165 -5.79 -16.64 14.12
C LEU A 165 -4.36 -16.42 14.63
N GLY A 166 -3.78 -15.24 14.41
CA GLY A 166 -2.39 -14.92 14.74
C GLY A 166 -1.37 -15.70 13.91
N LYS A 167 -1.80 -16.24 12.75
CA LYS A 167 -1.00 -17.12 11.90
C LYS A 167 -1.26 -16.86 10.41
N THR A 168 -0.28 -17.19 9.57
CA THR A 168 -0.42 -17.19 8.11
C THR A 168 0.25 -18.44 7.52
N PRO A 169 -0.15 -18.95 6.34
CA PRO A 169 0.55 -20.06 5.71
C PRO A 169 2.01 -19.74 5.37
N ASN A 170 2.90 -20.70 5.63
CA ASN A 170 4.34 -20.57 5.41
C ASN A 170 4.71 -20.88 3.96
N TYR A 171 4.64 -19.87 3.10
CA TYR A 171 5.00 -19.97 1.68
C TYR A 171 5.55 -18.65 1.16
N GLY A 172 6.04 -18.67 -0.08
CA GLY A 172 6.45 -17.46 -0.78
C GLY A 172 7.52 -16.71 0.01
N LEU A 173 7.31 -15.43 0.27
CA LEU A 173 8.27 -14.54 0.93
C LEU A 173 8.42 -14.77 2.45
N HIS A 174 7.63 -15.67 3.04
CA HIS A 174 7.90 -16.18 4.40
C HIS A 174 9.05 -17.18 4.43
N VAL A 175 9.41 -17.79 3.29
CA VAL A 175 10.52 -18.74 3.17
C VAL A 175 11.75 -18.00 2.67
N LYS A 176 12.85 -18.06 3.43
CA LYS A 176 14.08 -17.31 3.11
C LYS A 176 14.67 -17.67 1.74
N ASP A 177 14.66 -18.95 1.40
CA ASP A 177 15.24 -19.44 0.14
C ASP A 177 14.48 -18.93 -1.10
N ASN A 178 13.22 -18.52 -0.95
CA ASN A 178 12.43 -17.91 -2.02
C ASN A 178 12.75 -16.42 -2.22
N ARG A 179 13.54 -15.79 -1.35
CA ARG A 179 13.88 -14.35 -1.40
C ARG A 179 15.15 -14.12 -2.19
N GLN A 180 15.17 -14.63 -3.41
CA GLN A 180 16.27 -14.45 -4.36
C GLN A 180 15.76 -13.68 -5.57
N SER A 181 16.54 -12.71 -6.02
CA SER A 181 16.18 -11.94 -7.19
C SER A 181 16.41 -12.72 -8.48
N GLU A 182 15.39 -12.73 -9.33
CA GLU A 182 15.43 -13.36 -10.64
C GLU A 182 15.88 -12.39 -11.75
N LEU A 183 15.82 -11.08 -11.49
CA LEU A 183 16.08 -10.02 -12.45
C LEU A 183 17.03 -9.00 -11.84
N LEU A 184 18.10 -8.65 -12.55
CA LEU A 184 19.01 -7.56 -12.19
C LEU A 184 18.78 -6.38 -13.14
N PHE A 185 18.40 -5.23 -12.58
CA PHE A 185 18.29 -3.98 -13.31
C PHE A 185 19.52 -3.10 -13.06
N THR A 186 20.20 -2.68 -14.12
CA THR A 186 21.38 -1.82 -14.05
C THR A 186 21.00 -0.38 -14.46
N ILE A 187 21.30 0.58 -13.58
CA ILE A 187 21.03 2.01 -13.73
C ILE A 187 22.35 2.77 -13.88
N ASP A 188 22.51 3.55 -14.95
CA ASP A 188 23.73 4.31 -15.26
C ASP A 188 23.52 5.83 -15.31
N PHE A 189 22.39 6.31 -14.78
CA PHE A 189 22.00 7.72 -14.73
C PHE A 189 21.55 8.16 -13.33
N ASN A 190 21.56 9.47 -13.10
CA ASN A 190 21.06 10.06 -11.84
C ASN A 190 19.53 10.12 -11.85
N LEU A 191 18.95 9.84 -10.69
CA LEU A 191 17.50 9.84 -10.47
C LEU A 191 17.08 11.08 -9.66
N SER A 192 16.04 11.78 -10.13
CA SER A 192 15.26 12.71 -9.32
C SER A 192 14.25 11.97 -8.43
N ASP A 193 13.54 12.70 -7.55
CA ASP A 193 12.51 12.11 -6.69
C ASP A 193 11.36 11.47 -7.50
N LEU A 194 10.91 12.11 -8.57
CA LEU A 194 9.91 11.53 -9.47
C LEU A 194 10.45 10.29 -10.20
N ASP A 195 11.73 10.30 -10.58
CA ASP A 195 12.33 9.19 -11.32
C ASP A 195 12.32 7.89 -10.50
N PHE A 196 12.40 7.94 -9.17
CA PHE A 196 12.23 6.73 -8.35
C PHE A 196 10.83 6.13 -8.53
N SER A 197 9.77 6.95 -8.57
CA SER A 197 8.40 6.48 -8.81
C SER A 197 8.21 5.91 -10.23
N LEU A 198 8.81 6.57 -11.24
CA LEU A 198 8.80 6.12 -12.63
C LEU A 198 9.60 4.83 -12.84
N LEU A 199 10.81 4.75 -12.29
CA LEU A 199 11.68 3.59 -12.38
C LEU A 199 11.04 2.37 -11.70
N GLY A 200 10.47 2.57 -10.52
CA GLY A 200 9.71 1.53 -9.83
C GLY A 200 8.58 1.02 -10.72
N TYR A 201 7.78 1.92 -11.30
CA TYR A 201 6.70 1.53 -12.21
C TYR A 201 7.20 0.74 -13.43
N TYR A 202 8.24 1.23 -14.10
CA TYR A 202 8.86 0.56 -15.25
C TYR A 202 9.30 -0.86 -14.91
N ILE A 203 10.10 -1.02 -13.85
CA ILE A 203 10.56 -2.32 -13.37
C ILE A 203 9.37 -3.21 -13.04
N GLY A 204 8.33 -2.67 -12.38
CA GLY A 204 7.09 -3.39 -12.14
C GLY A 204 6.47 -3.95 -13.42
N THR A 205 6.38 -3.15 -14.48
CA THR A 205 5.79 -3.61 -15.75
C THR A 205 6.53 -4.81 -16.37
N ILE A 206 7.83 -4.93 -16.14
CA ILE A 206 8.68 -6.01 -16.64
C ILE A 206 8.67 -7.20 -15.68
N ALA A 207 8.99 -6.94 -14.41
CA ALA A 207 9.19 -7.95 -13.39
C ALA A 207 7.89 -8.68 -12.98
N LYS A 208 6.74 -8.03 -13.13
CA LYS A 208 5.45 -8.54 -12.65
C LYS A 208 5.55 -8.91 -11.17
N ASN A 209 5.43 -10.19 -10.82
CA ASN A 209 5.50 -10.70 -9.45
C ASN A 209 6.89 -11.23 -9.06
N LYS A 210 7.91 -11.12 -9.93
CA LYS A 210 9.29 -11.54 -9.64
C LYS A 210 10.03 -10.53 -8.76
N ILE A 211 10.99 -11.02 -7.98
CA ILE A 211 11.85 -10.17 -7.15
C ILE A 211 12.93 -9.53 -8.02
N SER A 212 13.05 -8.21 -7.94
CA SER A 212 14.01 -7.42 -8.74
C SER A 212 15.15 -6.88 -7.88
N ALA A 213 16.38 -7.12 -8.32
CA ALA A 213 17.59 -6.49 -7.80
C ALA A 213 17.93 -5.30 -8.68
N ILE A 214 18.47 -4.24 -8.06
CA ILE A 214 18.81 -2.99 -8.72
C ILE A 214 20.24 -2.64 -8.35
N LYS A 215 21.03 -2.29 -9.37
CA LYS A 215 22.43 -1.90 -9.28
C LYS A 215 22.64 -0.52 -9.93
N GLY A 216 23.62 0.21 -9.43
CA GLY A 216 24.04 1.51 -9.99
C GLY A 216 23.41 2.74 -9.33
N ILE A 217 22.55 2.55 -8.32
CA ILE A 217 22.07 3.63 -7.45
C ILE A 217 22.98 3.70 -6.23
N SER A 218 23.68 4.82 -6.03
CA SER A 218 24.64 4.99 -4.93
C SER A 218 23.99 5.31 -3.59
N GLN A 219 22.85 6.02 -3.61
CA GLN A 219 22.12 6.44 -2.42
C GLN A 219 20.63 6.63 -2.74
N ALA A 220 19.77 6.33 -1.77
CA ALA A 220 18.36 6.62 -1.84
C ALA A 220 17.81 6.91 -0.43
N THR A 221 16.93 7.90 -0.32
CA THR A 221 16.20 8.17 0.93
C THR A 221 15.06 7.18 1.12
N LYS A 222 14.52 7.06 2.35
CA LYS A 222 13.32 6.24 2.60
C LYS A 222 12.10 6.73 1.81
N ILE A 223 12.03 8.03 1.51
CA ILE A 223 10.97 8.63 0.67
C ILE A 223 11.10 8.12 -0.77
N GLN A 224 12.31 8.15 -1.33
CA GLN A 224 12.60 7.65 -2.67
C GLN A 224 12.35 6.13 -2.78
N LEU A 225 12.78 5.34 -1.77
CA LEU A 225 12.51 3.91 -1.72
C LEU A 225 11.01 3.59 -1.60
N LYS A 226 10.25 4.40 -0.84
CA LYS A 226 8.79 4.31 -0.76
C LYS A 226 8.14 4.59 -2.10
N ALA A 227 8.57 5.64 -2.80
CA ALA A 227 8.07 6.01 -4.13
C ALA A 227 8.36 4.92 -5.17
N PHE A 228 9.58 4.38 -5.16
CA PHE A 228 9.98 3.25 -5.99
C PHE A 228 9.12 2.01 -5.74
N GLY A 229 9.02 1.58 -4.48
CA GLY A 229 8.23 0.40 -4.11
C GLY A 229 6.76 0.55 -4.50
N ALA A 230 6.18 1.74 -4.26
CA ALA A 230 4.81 2.02 -4.65
C ALA A 230 4.59 1.94 -6.18
N GLY A 231 5.53 2.48 -6.97
CA GLY A 231 5.51 2.37 -8.42
C GLY A 231 5.60 0.91 -8.87
N ALA A 232 6.55 0.13 -8.34
CA ALA A 232 6.74 -1.27 -8.71
C ALA A 232 5.53 -2.16 -8.36
N ALA A 233 4.94 -1.92 -7.19
CA ALA A 233 3.73 -2.62 -6.77
C ALA A 233 2.52 -2.28 -7.66
N ALA A 234 2.40 -1.04 -8.13
CA ALA A 234 1.34 -0.62 -9.06
C ALA A 234 1.57 -1.12 -10.50
N GLY A 235 2.82 -1.09 -10.98
CA GLY A 235 3.17 -1.47 -12.35
C GLY A 235 3.09 -2.96 -12.65
N GLY A 236 3.37 -3.82 -11.67
CA GLY A 236 3.34 -5.27 -11.87
C GLY A 236 3.00 -6.13 -10.66
N GLY A 237 2.79 -5.53 -9.50
CA GLY A 237 2.55 -6.29 -8.27
C GLY A 237 3.81 -6.90 -7.67
N VAL A 238 4.98 -6.28 -7.91
CA VAL A 238 6.26 -6.68 -7.32
C VAL A 238 6.11 -6.72 -5.80
N PRO A 239 6.40 -7.85 -5.14
CA PRO A 239 6.21 -7.98 -3.70
C PRO A 239 7.45 -7.58 -2.89
N MET A 240 8.62 -7.53 -3.53
CA MET A 240 9.92 -7.22 -2.94
C MET A 240 10.90 -6.75 -4.02
N PHE A 241 11.77 -5.80 -3.66
CA PHE A 241 12.94 -5.40 -4.44
C PHE A 241 14.19 -5.36 -3.55
N MET A 242 15.35 -5.30 -4.17
CA MET A 242 16.65 -5.18 -3.50
C MET A 242 17.51 -4.14 -4.22
N MET A 243 18.03 -3.15 -3.52
CA MET A 243 18.99 -2.18 -4.07
C MET A 243 20.37 -2.40 -3.46
N GLU A 244 21.39 -2.60 -4.30
CA GLU A 244 22.76 -2.90 -3.89
C GLU A 244 23.28 -1.84 -2.90
N GLY A 245 23.70 -2.28 -1.71
CA GLY A 245 24.23 -1.40 -0.67
C GLY A 245 23.22 -0.48 0.02
N ILE A 246 21.93 -0.57 -0.33
CA ILE A 246 20.86 0.29 0.23
C ILE A 246 19.83 -0.52 1.02
N THR A 247 19.29 -1.61 0.46
CA THR A 247 18.32 -2.46 1.16
C THR A 247 19.01 -3.50 2.06
N PRO A 248 18.35 -4.00 3.12
CA PRO A 248 18.95 -4.99 4.02
C PRO A 248 19.33 -6.32 3.36
N GLU A 249 18.57 -6.73 2.33
CA GLU A 249 18.81 -7.94 1.54
C GLU A 249 19.27 -7.56 0.14
N TYR A 250 20.25 -8.31 -0.38
CA TYR A 250 20.71 -8.26 -1.77
C TYR A 250 21.23 -9.63 -2.18
N ILE A 251 20.34 -10.48 -2.70
CA ILE A 251 20.63 -11.87 -3.06
C ILE A 251 20.19 -12.09 -4.50
N LEU A 252 21.16 -12.34 -5.38
CA LEU A 252 20.91 -12.72 -6.76
C LEU A 252 20.78 -14.24 -6.86
N ARG A 253 19.78 -14.71 -7.61
CA ARG A 253 19.72 -16.11 -8.05
C ARG A 253 20.90 -16.39 -8.99
N GLU A 254 21.35 -17.64 -9.15
CA GLU A 254 22.51 -17.93 -10.01
C GLU A 254 22.27 -17.63 -11.50
N ASP A 255 21.05 -17.83 -11.97
CA ASP A 255 20.59 -17.66 -13.36
C ASP A 255 19.68 -16.42 -13.51
N TYR A 256 20.09 -15.29 -12.93
CA TYR A 256 19.37 -14.02 -13.09
C TYR A 256 19.45 -13.49 -14.52
N GLU A 257 18.40 -12.78 -14.95
CA GLU A 257 18.40 -12.01 -16.21
C GLU A 257 18.81 -10.56 -15.93
N GLU A 258 19.78 -10.03 -16.67
CA GLU A 258 20.22 -8.63 -16.52
C GLU A 258 19.59 -7.72 -17.58
N ILE A 259 19.08 -6.57 -17.13
CA ILE A 259 18.39 -5.58 -17.95
C ILE A 259 18.99 -4.20 -17.66
N SER A 260 19.59 -3.58 -18.68
CA SER A 260 19.99 -2.17 -18.59
C SER A 260 18.77 -1.29 -18.82
N VAL A 261 18.54 -0.33 -17.93
CA VAL A 261 17.41 0.60 -18.07
C VAL A 261 17.84 1.80 -18.92
N ASP A 262 17.04 2.19 -19.91
CA ASP A 262 17.19 3.47 -20.61
C ASP A 262 16.28 4.51 -19.94
N TYR A 263 16.83 5.68 -19.63
CA TYR A 263 16.07 6.83 -19.09
C TYR A 263 14.85 7.21 -19.95
N ASN A 264 14.89 6.95 -21.26
CA ASN A 264 13.75 7.18 -22.16
C ASN A 264 12.51 6.38 -21.79
N GLU A 265 12.65 5.21 -21.14
CA GLU A 265 11.51 4.40 -20.70
C GLU A 265 10.73 5.10 -19.56
N LEU A 266 11.44 5.79 -18.67
CA LEU A 266 10.82 6.59 -17.60
C LEU A 266 10.04 7.76 -18.21
N ARG A 267 10.60 8.44 -19.21
CA ARG A 267 9.91 9.53 -19.93
C ARG A 267 8.67 9.05 -20.67
N LYS A 268 8.69 7.86 -21.28
CA LYS A 268 7.51 7.26 -21.92
C LYS A 268 6.39 7.05 -20.92
N ILE A 269 6.69 6.53 -19.72
CA ILE A 269 5.71 6.33 -18.65
C ILE A 269 5.15 7.67 -18.17
N GLN A 270 6.00 8.68 -17.97
CA GLN A 270 5.53 10.00 -17.57
C GLN A 270 4.55 10.61 -18.58
N ASN A 271 4.89 10.50 -19.88
CA ASN A 271 4.01 10.96 -20.96
C ASN A 271 2.71 10.16 -21.04
N GLN A 272 2.76 8.83 -20.86
CA GLN A 272 1.58 7.97 -20.82
C GLN A 272 0.61 8.38 -19.69
N PHE A 273 1.15 8.70 -18.51
CA PHE A 273 0.34 9.15 -17.37
C PHE A 273 -0.02 10.62 -17.40
N THR A 274 0.44 11.39 -18.39
CA THR A 274 0.08 12.80 -18.55
C THR A 274 -0.97 12.94 -19.65
N THR A 275 -2.25 12.84 -19.26
CA THR A 275 -3.41 12.90 -20.16
C THR A 275 -4.19 14.21 -20.08
N CYS A 276 -3.76 15.14 -19.24
CA CYS A 276 -4.29 16.49 -19.14
C CYS A 276 -3.17 17.50 -18.82
N HIS A 277 -3.44 18.79 -19.05
CA HIS A 277 -2.46 19.88 -18.81
C HIS A 277 -2.93 20.92 -17.77
N GLN A 278 -4.23 20.96 -17.47
CA GLN A 278 -4.82 21.84 -16.47
C GLN A 278 -5.51 20.98 -15.42
N PRO A 279 -4.88 20.76 -14.26
CA PRO A 279 -5.48 19.98 -13.19
C PRO A 279 -6.57 20.74 -12.46
N ASP A 280 -7.64 20.04 -12.09
CA ASP A 280 -8.63 20.57 -11.15
C ASP A 280 -8.04 20.62 -9.74
N ILE A 281 -7.09 19.72 -9.45
CA ILE A 281 -6.47 19.58 -8.13
C ILE A 281 -5.08 18.96 -8.21
N ILE A 282 -4.20 19.35 -7.29
CA ILE A 282 -2.93 18.67 -7.05
C ILE A 282 -3.10 17.72 -5.87
N SER A 283 -2.68 16.46 -6.01
CA SER A 283 -2.73 15.47 -4.94
C SER A 283 -1.39 14.83 -4.65
N PHE A 284 -1.01 14.89 -3.37
CA PHE A 284 0.11 14.18 -2.79
C PHE A 284 -0.37 13.15 -1.77
N GLY A 285 0.45 12.12 -1.51
CA GLY A 285 0.15 11.13 -0.49
C GLY A 285 -0.44 9.82 -1.03
N CYS A 286 0.07 9.33 -2.16
CA CYS A 286 -0.17 7.95 -2.60
C CYS A 286 1.16 7.25 -2.93
N PRO A 287 1.84 6.64 -1.93
CA PRO A 287 1.39 6.37 -0.56
C PRO A 287 1.36 7.61 0.34
N HIS A 288 0.63 7.54 1.46
CA HIS A 288 0.49 8.63 2.44
C HIS A 288 1.83 9.30 2.75
N CYS A 289 1.82 10.63 2.77
CA CYS A 289 3.02 11.44 2.98
C CYS A 289 3.54 11.27 4.42
N SER A 290 4.86 11.26 4.56
CA SER A 290 5.55 11.40 5.85
C SER A 290 5.52 12.85 6.31
N TYR A 291 5.92 13.09 7.55
CA TYR A 291 6.03 14.44 8.10
C TYR A 291 6.98 15.32 7.25
N GLU A 292 8.12 14.76 6.85
CA GLU A 292 9.15 15.47 6.09
C GLU A 292 8.68 15.87 4.69
N GLU A 293 7.92 15.01 4.00
CA GLU A 293 7.35 15.33 2.68
C GLU A 293 6.37 16.50 2.77
N ILE A 294 5.54 16.54 3.82
CA ILE A 294 4.55 17.60 4.00
C ILE A 294 5.24 18.93 4.33
N LEU A 295 6.27 18.91 5.18
CA LEU A 295 7.04 20.12 5.47
C LEU A 295 7.71 20.70 4.23
N ALA A 296 8.29 19.85 3.37
CA ALA A 296 8.86 20.30 2.10
C ALA A 296 7.81 21.00 1.23
N ILE A 297 6.61 20.44 1.12
CA ILE A 297 5.51 21.05 0.36
C ILE A 297 5.09 22.40 0.97
N ILE A 298 4.93 22.48 2.29
CA ILE A 298 4.49 23.72 2.96
C ILE A 298 5.52 24.84 2.83
N ASN A 299 6.82 24.52 2.89
CA ASN A 299 7.88 25.52 2.88
C ASN A 299 8.15 26.09 1.48
N ASP A 300 7.93 25.30 0.43
CA ASP A 300 8.33 25.63 -0.95
C ASP A 300 7.12 25.87 -1.88
N ILE A 301 5.94 26.13 -1.33
CA ILE A 301 4.72 26.37 -2.12
C ILE A 301 4.70 27.79 -2.74
N HIS A 302 4.47 27.83 -4.04
CA HIS A 302 4.40 29.05 -4.87
C HIS A 302 3.16 29.12 -5.79
N THR A 303 2.21 28.20 -5.62
CA THR A 303 0.96 28.14 -6.39
C THR A 303 -0.28 28.36 -5.53
N ASP A 304 -1.32 28.96 -6.12
CA ASP A 304 -2.65 29.13 -5.52
C ASP A 304 -3.60 27.95 -5.82
N GLN A 305 -3.18 26.98 -6.65
CA GLN A 305 -3.97 25.80 -6.96
C GLN A 305 -4.32 25.03 -5.68
N GLN A 306 -5.52 24.44 -5.62
CA GLN A 306 -5.90 23.61 -4.49
C GLN A 306 -5.04 22.35 -4.41
N ILE A 307 -4.49 22.07 -3.24
CA ILE A 307 -3.64 20.90 -2.97
C ILE A 307 -4.30 20.01 -1.93
N TRP A 308 -4.42 18.72 -2.21
CA TRP A 308 -4.81 17.70 -1.24
C TRP A 308 -3.61 16.83 -0.88
N ILE A 309 -3.34 16.74 0.42
CA ILE A 309 -2.26 15.91 0.96
C ILE A 309 -2.90 14.83 1.84
N CYS A 310 -2.71 13.58 1.46
CA CYS A 310 -3.14 12.43 2.23
C CYS A 310 -2.01 11.93 3.13
N THR A 311 -2.27 11.77 4.43
CA THR A 311 -1.27 11.34 5.42
C THR A 311 -1.92 10.49 6.52
N SER A 312 -1.22 10.11 7.59
CA SER A 312 -1.83 9.45 8.76
C SER A 312 -2.22 10.48 9.84
N ARG A 313 -3.14 10.10 10.75
CA ARG A 313 -3.52 10.96 11.89
C ARG A 313 -2.31 11.35 12.73
N GLU A 314 -1.42 10.40 13.02
CA GLU A 314 -0.22 10.60 13.84
C GLU A 314 0.78 11.57 13.20
N VAL A 315 0.78 11.70 11.87
CA VAL A 315 1.57 12.71 11.16
C VAL A 315 0.85 14.06 11.22
N LYS A 316 -0.45 14.13 10.93
CA LYS A 316 -1.23 15.39 10.97
C LYS A 316 -1.20 16.08 12.32
N GLU A 317 -1.25 15.32 13.41
CA GLU A 317 -1.17 15.87 14.77
C GLU A 317 0.12 16.65 15.07
N LYS A 318 1.17 16.44 14.28
CA LYS A 318 2.49 17.08 14.45
C LYS A 318 2.72 18.24 13.47
N LEU A 319 1.81 18.43 12.50
CA LEU A 319 2.00 19.42 11.45
C LEU A 319 1.91 20.86 12.00
N PRO A 320 2.67 21.79 11.42
CA PRO A 320 2.54 23.21 11.73
C PRO A 320 1.24 23.77 11.14
N GLU A 321 1.10 25.10 11.18
CA GLU A 321 0.04 25.80 10.45
C GLU A 321 0.07 25.46 8.96
N ILE A 322 -1.11 25.21 8.39
CA ILE A 322 -1.29 24.77 7.01
C ILE A 322 -1.76 25.95 6.15
N PRO A 323 -1.10 26.25 5.01
CA PRO A 323 -1.56 27.23 4.03
C PRO A 323 -3.02 26.99 3.59
N GLN A 324 -3.76 28.06 3.31
CA GLN A 324 -5.21 27.99 3.07
C GLN A 324 -5.61 27.14 1.85
N ASN A 325 -4.76 27.07 0.83
CA ASN A 325 -5.00 26.27 -0.38
C ASN A 325 -4.65 24.78 -0.20
N ILE A 326 -4.03 24.40 0.92
CA ILE A 326 -3.71 23.01 1.24
C ILE A 326 -4.79 22.40 2.15
N LYS A 327 -5.26 21.20 1.80
CA LYS A 327 -6.14 20.36 2.63
C LYS A 327 -5.42 19.07 3.03
N ILE A 328 -5.37 18.80 4.33
CA ILE A 328 -4.79 17.57 4.89
C ILE A 328 -5.89 16.58 5.26
N TYR A 329 -5.90 15.42 4.60
CA TYR A 329 -6.80 14.30 4.88
C TYR A 329 -6.04 13.11 5.47
N CYS A 330 -6.60 12.44 6.49
CA CYS A 330 -5.84 11.46 7.28
C CYS A 330 -6.34 10.02 7.28
N ASP A 331 -7.57 9.80 6.82
CA ASP A 331 -8.17 8.47 6.81
C ASP A 331 -8.39 7.93 5.39
N THR A 332 -7.95 8.67 4.38
CA THR A 332 -8.27 8.40 2.98
C THR A 332 -7.13 8.79 2.07
N CYS A 333 -7.18 8.26 0.85
CA CYS A 333 -6.33 8.61 -0.26
C CYS A 333 -7.20 8.85 -1.51
N MET A 334 -6.77 9.73 -2.42
CA MET A 334 -7.49 10.01 -3.67
C MET A 334 -7.85 8.76 -4.48
N VAL A 335 -7.01 7.74 -4.43
CA VAL A 335 -7.23 6.48 -5.17
C VAL A 335 -8.43 5.70 -4.65
N VAL A 336 -8.71 5.76 -3.35
CA VAL A 336 -9.77 4.97 -2.71
C VAL A 336 -11.04 5.79 -2.43
N ALA A 337 -10.96 7.11 -2.58
CA ALA A 337 -12.12 7.99 -2.55
C ALA A 337 -12.91 7.93 -3.89
N PRO A 338 -14.23 8.20 -3.86
CA PRO A 338 -15.08 8.26 -5.06
C PRO A 338 -14.90 9.60 -5.80
N VAL A 339 -13.66 9.91 -6.19
CA VAL A 339 -13.26 11.19 -6.81
C VAL A 339 -13.96 11.47 -8.14
N GLU A 340 -14.39 10.43 -8.83
CA GLU A 340 -15.24 10.46 -10.02
C GLU A 340 -16.63 11.04 -9.78
N GLU A 341 -17.12 11.00 -8.54
CA GLU A 341 -18.40 11.60 -8.12
C GLU A 341 -18.24 13.07 -7.68
N MET A 342 -17.00 13.57 -7.63
CA MET A 342 -16.65 14.85 -7.00
C MET A 342 -16.38 15.98 -8.02
N ASN A 343 -16.79 15.79 -9.28
CA ASN A 343 -16.53 16.71 -10.40
C ASN A 343 -15.04 17.02 -10.64
N ILE A 344 -14.15 16.13 -10.21
CA ILE A 344 -12.73 16.15 -10.53
C ILE A 344 -12.54 15.38 -11.83
N LYS A 345 -11.86 15.96 -12.81
CA LYS A 345 -11.60 15.35 -14.14
C LYS A 345 -10.11 15.16 -14.41
N CYS A 346 -9.26 15.98 -13.78
CA CYS A 346 -7.82 15.92 -13.90
C CYS A 346 -7.14 16.10 -12.53
N ILE A 347 -6.31 15.12 -12.15
CA ILE A 347 -5.50 15.15 -10.93
C ILE A 347 -4.03 15.31 -11.29
N ALA A 348 -3.37 16.34 -10.75
CA ALA A 348 -1.91 16.44 -10.77
C ALA A 348 -1.30 15.63 -9.63
N THR A 349 -0.22 14.90 -9.86
CA THR A 349 0.44 14.09 -8.82
C THR A 349 1.90 13.82 -9.15
N ASP A 350 2.71 13.54 -8.13
CA ASP A 350 4.12 13.12 -8.22
C ASP A 350 4.30 11.59 -8.12
N SER A 351 3.20 10.83 -8.20
CA SER A 351 3.19 9.39 -7.97
C SER A 351 2.61 8.61 -9.15
N THR A 352 3.40 7.69 -9.71
CA THR A 352 2.91 6.73 -10.71
C THR A 352 1.82 5.82 -10.14
N LYS A 353 1.85 5.52 -8.85
CA LYS A 353 0.79 4.75 -8.18
C LYS A 353 -0.53 5.52 -8.17
N CYS A 354 -0.49 6.81 -7.83
CA CYS A 354 -1.68 7.66 -7.91
C CYS A 354 -2.18 7.73 -9.35
N ALA A 355 -1.30 8.01 -10.31
CA ALA A 355 -1.67 8.13 -11.71
C ALA A 355 -2.30 6.84 -12.25
N HIS A 356 -1.65 5.70 -11.99
CA HIS A 356 -2.12 4.38 -12.40
C HIS A 356 -3.53 4.09 -11.88
N TYR A 357 -3.78 4.24 -10.59
CA TYR A 357 -5.08 3.89 -10.04
C TYR A 357 -6.16 4.94 -10.33
N SER A 358 -5.84 6.23 -10.40
CA SER A 358 -6.79 7.26 -10.81
C SER A 358 -7.31 7.02 -12.23
N GLN A 359 -6.43 6.66 -13.16
CA GLN A 359 -6.84 6.33 -14.52
C GLN A 359 -7.60 5.00 -14.60
N ASN A 360 -7.12 3.93 -13.94
CA ASN A 360 -7.68 2.59 -14.11
C ASN A 360 -8.91 2.29 -13.23
N LEU A 361 -9.02 2.88 -12.04
CA LEU A 361 -10.13 2.63 -11.11
C LEU A 361 -11.20 3.74 -11.15
N SER A 362 -10.78 4.99 -11.39
CA SER A 362 -11.68 6.15 -11.32
C SER A 362 -11.94 6.80 -12.69
N ASN A 363 -11.25 6.36 -13.76
CA ASN A 363 -11.31 6.96 -15.09
C ASN A 363 -11.06 8.49 -15.09
N ILE A 364 -10.10 8.92 -14.26
CA ILE A 364 -9.70 10.33 -14.10
C ILE A 364 -8.41 10.59 -14.89
N ASN A 365 -8.36 11.71 -15.60
CA ASN A 365 -7.13 12.14 -16.28
C ASN A 365 -6.07 12.55 -15.26
N THR A 366 -4.81 12.44 -15.63
CA THR A 366 -3.73 12.79 -14.70
C THR A 366 -2.66 13.64 -15.36
N LEU A 367 -2.02 14.47 -14.54
CA LEU A 367 -0.81 15.23 -14.88
C LEU A 367 0.30 14.73 -13.95
N LEU A 368 1.24 13.94 -14.49
CA LEU A 368 2.34 13.37 -13.71
C LEU A 368 3.59 14.25 -13.86
N LYS A 369 3.94 14.94 -12.78
CA LYS A 369 5.06 15.89 -12.75
C LYS A 369 5.85 15.80 -11.45
N SER A 370 7.03 16.39 -11.43
CA SER A 370 7.81 16.49 -10.19
C SER A 370 7.06 17.34 -9.17
N ARG A 371 7.32 17.09 -7.88
CA ARG A 371 6.68 17.85 -6.80
C ARG A 371 6.96 19.34 -6.94
N GLU A 372 8.21 19.67 -7.24
CA GLU A 372 8.71 21.02 -7.44
C GLU A 372 7.92 21.74 -8.54
N GLU A 373 7.70 21.08 -9.69
CA GLU A 373 6.90 21.65 -10.78
C GLU A 373 5.41 21.81 -10.43
N LEU A 374 4.87 20.97 -9.53
CA LEU A 374 3.47 21.01 -9.15
C LEU A 374 3.19 22.11 -8.12
N ILE A 375 4.17 22.44 -7.27
CA ILE A 375 4.02 23.47 -6.23
C ILE A 375 4.60 24.83 -6.62
N SER A 376 5.33 24.90 -7.76
CA SER A 376 5.76 26.15 -8.40
C SER A 376 4.57 26.92 -8.99
#